data_AF-A0A4R0J5Y8-F1
#
_entry.id   AF-A0A4R0J5Y8-F1
#
_cell.length_a   1.000
_cell.length_b   1.000
_cell.length_c   1.000
_cell.angle_alpha   90.00
_cell.angle_beta   90.00
_cell.angle_gamma   90.00
#
_symmetry.space_group_name_H-M   'P 1'
#
loop_
_entity.id
_entity.type
_entity.pdbx_description
1 polymer ?
#
loop_
_entity_poly.entity_id
_entity_poly.type
_entity_poly.pdbx_seq_one_letter_code
_entity_poly.pdbx_strand_id
1 'polypeptide(L)'
;MPEETHEEALRPLTNDERAELIAEHDRLMDAISGWQFRMGPVRLRGYFNSMRFARYFVGFHIVVGLAGAALIFFGGSPRDLGMAMVVGALFGFGAFLAQVWTMQVEKEHWLEEDDIRRRYSEVVNRMRTLDTNAEE
;
A
#
# COMPACT_ATOMS: atom_id res chain seq x y z
N MET A 1 -28.42 4.96 28.47
CA MET A 1 -27.18 5.10 27.70
C MET A 1 -26.49 6.34 28.23
N PRO A 2 -25.30 6.24 28.81
CA PRO A 2 -24.57 7.43 29.25
C PRO A 2 -24.20 8.25 28.01
N GLU A 3 -24.60 9.52 28.02
CA GLU A 3 -24.09 10.54 27.11
C GLU A 3 -22.62 10.75 27.46
N GLU A 4 -21.71 10.05 26.77
CA GLU A 4 -20.30 10.45 26.74
C GLU A 4 -20.27 11.85 26.12
N THR A 5 -20.14 12.85 26.99
CA THR A 5 -20.06 14.26 26.64
C THR A 5 -18.95 14.47 25.62
N HIS A 6 -19.30 15.06 24.47
CA HIS A 6 -18.40 15.42 23.35
C HIS A 6 -17.11 16.16 23.75
N GLU A 7 -17.01 16.62 25.00
CA GLU A 7 -15.85 17.29 25.59
C GLU A 7 -14.67 16.33 25.87
N GLU A 8 -14.92 15.05 26.14
CA GLU A 8 -13.85 14.06 26.41
C GLU A 8 -13.10 13.64 25.13
N ALA A 9 -13.69 13.87 23.95
CA ALA A 9 -13.13 13.48 22.65
C ALA A 9 -11.96 14.36 22.16
N LEU A 10 -11.64 15.46 22.86
CA LEU A 10 -10.61 16.43 22.44
C LEU A 10 -9.41 16.50 23.38
N ARG A 11 -9.30 15.62 24.39
CA ARG A 11 -8.11 15.59 25.22
C ARG A 11 -6.90 15.15 24.39
N PRO A 12 -5.73 15.82 24.50
CA PRO A 12 -4.53 15.36 23.82
C PRO A 12 -4.15 13.97 24.34
N LEU A 13 -4.03 13.01 23.43
CA LEU A 13 -3.58 11.65 23.74
C LEU A 13 -2.23 11.69 24.44
N THR A 14 -2.10 10.91 25.51
CA THR A 14 -0.83 10.68 26.17
C THR A 14 0.12 9.89 25.25
N ASN A 15 1.43 9.96 25.52
CA ASN A 15 2.42 9.22 24.73
C ASN A 15 2.18 7.69 24.79
N ASP A 16 1.68 7.20 25.92
CA ASP A 16 1.42 5.77 26.14
C ASP A 16 0.20 5.31 25.32
N GLU A 17 -0.91 6.07 25.35
CA GLU A 17 -2.10 5.80 24.53
C GLU A 17 -1.76 5.85 23.03
N ARG A 18 -0.90 6.79 22.61
CA ARG A 18 -0.44 6.89 21.23
C ARG A 18 0.40 5.65 20.83
N ALA A 19 1.26 5.15 21.69
CA ALA A 19 2.06 3.95 21.44
C ALA A 19 1.19 2.69 21.32
N GLU A 20 0.17 2.57 22.17
CA GLU A 20 -0.80 1.46 22.12
C GLU A 20 -1.62 1.47 20.84
N LEU A 21 -2.13 2.65 20.43
CA LEU A 21 -2.83 2.84 19.16
C LEU A 21 -1.97 2.47 17.94
N ILE A 22 -0.68 2.82 17.95
CA ILE A 22 0.25 2.45 16.88
C ILE A 22 0.43 0.92 16.83
N ALA A 23 0.62 0.27 17.99
CA ALA A 23 0.80 -1.17 18.07
C ALA A 23 -0.46 -1.95 17.64
N GLU A 24 -1.65 -1.44 17.97
CA GLU A 24 -2.93 -2.02 17.53
C GLU A 24 -3.15 -1.81 16.03
N HIS A 25 -2.87 -0.62 15.53
CA HIS A 25 -2.90 -0.33 14.09
C HIS A 25 -1.98 -1.27 13.31
N ASP A 26 -0.74 -1.48 13.78
CA ASP A 26 0.20 -2.40 13.14
C ASP A 26 -0.31 -3.84 13.13
N ARG A 27 -0.92 -4.31 14.23
CA ARG A 27 -1.57 -5.64 14.28
C ARG A 27 -2.73 -5.76 13.29
N LEU A 28 -3.56 -4.72 13.16
CA LEU A 28 -4.70 -4.72 12.24
C LEU A 28 -4.23 -4.70 10.78
N MET A 29 -3.22 -3.89 10.46
CA MET A 29 -2.63 -3.84 9.13
C MET A 29 -1.97 -5.18 8.75
N ASP A 30 -1.30 -5.83 9.70
CA ASP A 30 -0.76 -7.18 9.52
C ASP A 30 -1.87 -8.21 9.26
N ALA A 31 -3.01 -8.10 9.95
CA ALA A 31 -4.16 -8.98 9.76
C ALA A 31 -4.85 -8.80 8.39
N ILE A 32 -4.88 -7.57 7.87
CA ILE A 32 -5.51 -7.22 6.58
C ILE A 32 -4.60 -7.57 5.40
N SER A 33 -3.28 -7.56 5.57
CA SER A 33 -2.29 -7.82 4.50
C SER A 33 -2.24 -9.27 3.96
N GLY A 34 -3.07 -10.18 4.48
CA GLY A 34 -3.07 -11.58 4.09
C GLY A 34 -3.67 -11.81 2.69
N TRP A 35 -2.82 -12.16 1.72
CA TRP A 35 -3.30 -12.67 0.43
C TRP A 35 -3.99 -14.03 0.61
N GLN A 36 -5.18 -14.16 0.01
CA GLN A 36 -5.95 -15.40 0.00
C GLN A 36 -6.06 -15.89 -1.44
N PHE A 37 -5.23 -16.87 -1.81
CA PHE A 37 -5.32 -17.48 -3.13
C PHE A 37 -6.19 -18.74 -3.03
N ARG A 38 -7.29 -18.74 -3.79
CA ARG A 38 -8.22 -19.88 -3.85
C ARG A 38 -8.01 -20.64 -5.15
N MET A 39 -7.48 -21.85 -5.07
CA MET A 39 -7.33 -22.75 -6.22
C MET A 39 -8.07 -24.06 -5.93
N GLY A 40 -9.34 -24.13 -6.33
CA GLY A 40 -10.21 -25.26 -6.02
C GLY A 40 -10.53 -25.41 -4.51
N PRO A 41 -10.50 -26.62 -3.93
CA PRO A 41 -10.75 -26.84 -2.50
C PRO A 41 -9.58 -26.39 -1.61
N VAL A 42 -8.41 -26.13 -2.19
CA VAL A 42 -7.21 -25.73 -1.44
C VAL A 42 -7.22 -24.21 -1.24
N ARG A 43 -7.17 -23.80 0.03
CA ARG A 43 -7.01 -22.40 0.44
C ARG A 43 -5.56 -22.19 0.85
N LEU A 44 -4.80 -21.48 0.04
CA LEU A 44 -3.46 -21.02 0.43
C LEU A 44 -3.61 -19.64 1.07
N ARG A 45 -3.45 -19.60 2.39
CA ARG A 45 -3.39 -18.37 3.17
C ARG A 45 -1.94 -18.15 3.56
N GLY A 46 -1.32 -17.14 2.97
CA GLY A 46 0.09 -16.81 3.20
C GLY A 46 0.22 -15.36 3.65
N TYR A 47 0.96 -15.16 4.74
CA TYR A 47 1.44 -13.83 5.13
C TYR A 47 2.67 -13.51 4.26
N PHE A 48 2.43 -13.10 3.03
CA PHE A 48 3.52 -12.59 2.19
C PHE A 48 3.67 -11.10 2.44
N ASN A 49 4.71 -10.76 3.20
CA ASN A 49 5.15 -9.37 3.33
C ASN A 49 5.48 -8.83 1.93
N SER A 50 4.69 -7.88 1.43
CA SER A 50 4.82 -7.27 0.09
C SER A 50 6.24 -6.76 -0.16
N MET A 51 6.92 -6.28 0.89
CA MET A 51 8.31 -5.84 0.83
C MET A 51 9.28 -6.96 0.47
N ARG A 52 9.04 -8.18 0.97
CA ARG A 52 9.87 -9.37 0.63
C ARG A 52 9.64 -9.80 -0.81
N PHE A 53 8.39 -9.80 -1.27
CA PHE A 53 8.09 -10.14 -2.67
C PHE A 53 8.74 -9.15 -3.63
N ALA A 54 8.63 -7.85 -3.35
CA ALA A 54 9.32 -6.81 -4.13
C ALA A 54 10.82 -7.05 -4.18
N ARG A 55 11.48 -7.34 -3.05
CA ARG A 55 12.92 -7.65 -3.02
C ARG A 55 13.29 -8.86 -3.87
N TYR A 56 12.52 -9.94 -3.80
CA TYR A 56 12.79 -11.13 -4.63
C TYR A 56 12.57 -10.85 -6.11
N PHE A 57 11.53 -10.11 -6.46
CA PHE A 57 11.25 -9.72 -7.84
C PHE A 57 12.40 -8.87 -8.41
N VAL A 58 12.81 -7.83 -7.69
CA VAL A 58 13.93 -6.96 -8.07
C VAL A 58 15.23 -7.77 -8.18
N GLY A 59 15.54 -8.58 -7.17
CA GLY A 59 16.74 -9.43 -7.16
C GLY A 59 16.78 -10.41 -8.33
N PHE A 60 15.67 -11.06 -8.65
CA PHE A 60 15.56 -11.94 -9.81
C PHE A 60 15.85 -11.21 -11.12
N HIS A 61 15.27 -10.02 -11.34
CA HIS A 61 15.49 -9.24 -12.56
C HIS A 61 16.93 -8.75 -12.68
N ILE A 62 17.57 -8.37 -11.56
CA ILE A 62 19.00 -8.02 -11.54
C ILE A 62 19.84 -9.23 -11.95
N VAL A 63 19.60 -10.41 -11.36
CA VAL A 63 20.36 -11.63 -11.68
C VAL A 63 20.17 -12.02 -13.14
N VAL A 64 18.94 -12.01 -13.66
CA VAL A 64 18.64 -12.31 -15.08
C VAL A 64 19.30 -11.30 -16.01
N GLY A 65 19.25 -10.00 -15.68
CA GLY A 65 19.90 -8.95 -16.46
C GLY A 65 21.43 -9.11 -16.49
N LEU A 66 22.06 -9.42 -15.36
CA LEU A 66 23.50 -9.66 -15.28
C LEU A 66 23.92 -10.94 -16.02
N ALA A 67 23.15 -12.03 -15.88
CA ALA A 67 23.41 -13.26 -16.62
C ALA A 67 23.27 -13.06 -18.14
N GLY A 68 22.24 -12.32 -18.57
CA GLY A 68 22.05 -11.94 -19.96
C GLY A 68 23.19 -11.06 -20.48
N ALA A 69 23.62 -10.07 -19.69
CA ALA A 69 24.76 -9.22 -20.03
C ALA A 69 26.06 -10.02 -20.16
N ALA A 70 26.30 -10.99 -19.28
CA ALA A 70 27.45 -11.89 -19.38
C ALA A 70 27.40 -12.74 -20.67
N LEU A 71 26.23 -13.29 -21.03
CA LEU A 71 26.02 -14.09 -22.24
C LEU A 71 26.35 -13.34 -23.54
N ILE A 72 26.18 -12.01 -23.57
CA ILE A 72 26.48 -11.19 -24.75
C ILE A 72 27.96 -11.25 -25.14
N PHE A 73 28.87 -11.45 -24.18
CA PHE A 73 30.31 -11.50 -24.43
C PHE A 73 30.82 -12.83 -25.02
N PHE A 74 30.03 -13.91 -24.94
CA PHE A 74 30.46 -15.23 -25.44
C PHE A 74 30.35 -15.38 -26.97
N GLY A 75 29.69 -14.43 -27.66
CA GLY A 75 29.50 -14.48 -29.11
C GLY A 75 28.60 -15.63 -29.58
N GLY A 76 28.27 -15.67 -30.88
CA GLY A 76 27.45 -16.74 -31.48
C GLY A 76 26.00 -16.77 -30.99
N SER A 77 25.39 -17.96 -30.99
CA SER A 77 23.98 -18.18 -30.59
C SER A 77 23.64 -17.74 -29.15
N PRO A 78 24.51 -17.91 -28.13
CA PRO A 78 24.26 -17.42 -26.77
C PRO A 78 24.06 -15.89 -26.67
N ARG A 79 24.59 -15.12 -27.62
CA ARG A 79 24.45 -13.66 -27.64
C ARG A 79 22.99 -13.23 -27.81
N ASP A 80 22.25 -13.88 -28.70
CA ASP A 80 20.84 -13.54 -28.97
C ASP A 80 19.97 -13.85 -27.75
N LEU A 81 20.24 -14.97 -27.07
CA LEU A 81 19.62 -15.31 -25.80
C LEU A 81 19.94 -14.25 -24.73
N GLY A 82 21.20 -13.82 -24.63
CA GLY A 82 21.62 -12.77 -23.70
C GLY A 82 20.87 -11.45 -23.92
N MET A 83 20.73 -11.03 -25.18
CA MET A 83 19.95 -9.84 -25.54
C MET A 83 18.48 -9.99 -25.15
N ALA A 84 17.85 -11.14 -25.44
CA ALA A 84 16.46 -11.41 -25.06
C ALA A 84 16.26 -11.37 -23.53
N MET A 85 17.19 -11.92 -22.75
CA MET A 85 17.14 -11.89 -21.29
C MET A 85 17.23 -10.47 -20.73
N VAL A 86 18.15 -9.63 -21.26
CA VAL A 86 18.29 -8.23 -20.82
C VAL A 86 17.03 -7.43 -21.16
N VAL A 87 16.51 -7.56 -22.38
CA VAL A 87 15.27 -6.87 -22.79
C VAL A 87 14.09 -7.34 -21.93
N GLY A 88 13.93 -8.65 -21.73
CA GLY A 88 12.90 -9.20 -20.87
C GLY A 88 12.99 -8.69 -19.43
N ALA A 89 14.21 -8.60 -18.88
CA ALA A 89 14.43 -8.07 -17.54
C ALA A 89 14.07 -6.58 -17.43
N LEU A 90 14.43 -5.76 -18.42
CA LEU A 90 14.07 -4.34 -18.46
C LEU A 90 12.55 -4.14 -18.55
N PHE A 91 11.88 -4.89 -19.42
CA PHE A 91 10.42 -4.82 -19.56
C PHE A 91 9.70 -5.29 -18.30
N GLY A 92 10.10 -6.41 -17.72
CA GLY A 92 9.52 -6.94 -16.48
C GLY A 92 9.69 -5.96 -15.31
N PHE A 93 10.88 -5.38 -15.18
CA PHE A 93 11.15 -4.38 -14.16
C PHE A 93 10.36 -3.08 -14.37
N GLY A 94 10.27 -2.60 -15.62
CA GLY A 94 9.48 -1.42 -15.96
C GLY A 94 7.98 -1.60 -15.66
N ALA A 95 7.42 -2.76 -16.01
CA ALA A 95 6.02 -3.09 -15.70
C ALA A 95 5.76 -3.12 -14.19
N PHE A 96 6.69 -3.66 -13.40
CA PHE A 96 6.61 -3.65 -11.95
C PHE A 96 6.64 -2.23 -11.37
N LEU A 97 7.54 -1.37 -11.83
CA LEU A 97 7.58 0.03 -11.40
C LEU A 97 6.28 0.77 -11.73
N ALA A 98 5.71 0.54 -12.91
CA ALA A 98 4.42 1.12 -13.29
C ALA A 98 3.29 0.68 -12.34
N GLN A 99 3.24 -0.60 -11.97
CA GLN A 99 2.26 -1.09 -10.99
C GLN A 99 2.45 -0.47 -9.60
N VAL A 100 3.70 -0.36 -9.12
CA VAL A 100 3.99 0.28 -7.84
C VAL A 100 3.57 1.76 -7.86
N TRP A 101 3.83 2.46 -8.95
CA TRP A 101 3.39 3.84 -9.14
C TRP A 101 1.87 3.97 -9.10
N THR A 102 1.15 3.13 -9.85
CA THR A 102 -0.33 3.10 -9.82
C THR A 102 -0.86 2.87 -8.42
N MET A 103 -0.27 1.95 -7.65
CA MET A 103 -0.67 1.71 -6.25
C MET A 103 -0.42 2.93 -5.36
N GLN A 104 0.68 3.66 -5.55
CA GLN A 104 0.95 4.88 -4.78
C GLN A 104 -0.04 6.00 -5.13
N VAL A 105 -0.28 6.24 -6.43
CA VAL A 105 -1.24 7.25 -6.89
C VAL A 105 -2.66 6.93 -6.40
N GLU A 106 -3.06 5.65 -6.46
CA GLU A 106 -4.35 5.22 -5.93
C GLU A 106 -4.46 5.50 -4.42
N LYS A 107 -3.41 5.19 -3.65
CA LYS A 107 -3.37 5.48 -2.22
C LYS A 107 -3.45 6.98 -1.91
N GLU A 108 -2.74 7.80 -2.68
CA GLU A 108 -2.81 9.27 -2.54
C GLU A 108 -4.21 9.79 -2.83
N HIS A 109 -4.86 9.26 -3.86
CA HIS A 109 -6.23 9.64 -4.21
C HIS A 109 -7.24 9.30 -3.11
N TRP A 110 -7.14 8.10 -2.51
CA TRP A 110 -7.98 7.71 -1.38
C TRP A 110 -7.79 8.62 -0.16
N LEU A 111 -6.54 9.00 0.14
CA LEU A 111 -6.23 9.90 1.26
C LEU A 111 -6.78 11.31 1.01
N GLU A 112 -6.75 11.79 -0.23
CA GLU A 112 -7.32 13.08 -0.62
C GLU A 112 -8.85 13.07 -0.52
N GLU A 113 -9.50 12.00 -1.00
CA GLU A 113 -10.96 11.84 -0.88
C GLU A 113 -11.41 11.83 0.58
N ASP A 114 -10.70 11.12 1.46
CA ASP A 114 -10.99 11.07 2.89
C ASP A 114 -10.83 12.44 3.58
N ASP A 115 -9.78 13.21 3.23
CA ASP A 115 -9.59 14.56 3.78
C ASP A 115 -10.71 15.51 3.32
N ILE A 116 -11.07 15.46 2.02
CA ILE A 116 -12.17 16.26 1.47
C ILE A 116 -13.48 15.90 2.17
N ARG A 117 -13.77 14.60 2.33
CA ARG A 117 -14.98 14.12 2.98
C ARG A 117 -15.06 14.57 4.44
N ARG A 118 -13.93 14.51 5.16
CA ARG A 118 -13.84 14.99 6.54
C ARG A 118 -14.12 16.49 6.62
N ARG A 119 -13.45 17.31 5.81
CA ARG A 119 -13.67 18.77 5.78
C ARG A 119 -15.10 19.14 5.42
N TYR A 120 -15.69 18.45 4.44
CA TYR A 120 -17.09 18.64 4.06
C TYR A 120 -18.03 18.36 5.25
N SER A 121 -17.80 17.25 5.97
CA SER A 121 -18.59 16.90 7.15
C SER A 121 -18.50 17.96 8.27
N GLU A 122 -17.32 18.55 8.47
CA GLU A 122 -17.11 19.62 9.44
C GLU A 122 -17.88 20.90 9.07
N VAL A 123 -17.88 21.28 7.79
CA VAL A 123 -18.64 22.46 7.30
C VAL A 123 -20.14 22.25 7.46
N VAL A 124 -20.65 21.07 7.08
CA VAL A 124 -22.08 20.74 7.21
C VAL A 124 -22.52 20.76 8.67
N ASN A 125 -21.72 20.18 9.57
CA ASN A 125 -22.03 20.20 11.01
C ASN A 125 -22.05 21.63 11.56
N ARG A 126 -21.10 22.49 11.15
CA ARG A 126 -21.09 23.91 11.54
C ARG A 126 -22.32 24.67 11.07
N MET A 127 -22.75 24.47 9.82
CA MET A 127 -23.97 25.10 9.31
C MET A 127 -25.19 24.69 10.14
N ARG A 128 -25.34 23.38 10.40
CA ARG A 128 -26.43 22.87 11.24
C ARG A 128 -26.44 23.51 12.63
N THR A 129 -25.28 23.66 13.28
CA THR A 129 -25.20 24.28 14.61
C THR A 129 -25.57 25.76 14.61
N LEU A 130 -25.26 26.49 13.52
CA LEU A 130 -25.63 27.90 13.39
C LEU A 130 -27.13 28.08 13.20
N ASP A 131 -27.77 27.19 12.42
CA ASP A 131 -29.22 27.20 12.22
C ASP A 131 -29.98 26.92 13.53
N THR A 132 -29.53 25.94 14.32
CA THR A 132 -30.14 25.63 15.62
C THR A 132 -30.05 26.81 16.60
N ASN A 133 -28.89 27.48 16.66
CA ASN A 133 -28.71 28.64 17.55
C ASN A 133 -29.49 29.89 17.10
N ALA A 134 -29.96 29.95 15.85
CA ALA A 134 -30.76 31.07 15.35
C ALA A 134 -32.25 30.95 15.69
N GLU A 135 -32.70 29.76 16.11
CA GLU A 135 -34.09 29.49 16.50
C GLU A 135 -34.35 29.68 18.01
N GLU A 136 -33.29 29.84 18.82
CA GLU A 136 -33.34 30.16 20.27
C GLU A 136 -33.31 31.66 20.55
#